data_AF-A0A936FN34-F1
#
_entry.id   AF-A0A936FN34-F1
#
_cell.length_a   1.000
_cell.length_b   1.000
_cell.length_c   1.000
_cell.angle_alpha   90.00
_cell.angle_beta   90.00
_cell.angle_gamma   90.00
#
_symmetry.space_group_name_H-M   'P 1'
#
loop_
_entity.id
_entity.type
_entity.pdbx_description
1 polymer ?
#
loop_
_entity_poly.entity_id
_entity_poly.type
_entity_poly.pdbx_seq_one_letter_code
_entity_poly.pdbx_strand_id
1 'polypeptide(L)' 'MNAWVVKTGLDRRVYRREFAAALGWGITWFRENEKRGVIPPGRTDPGGKRKWWPESEARATLDKLNQSAERQAA' A
#
# COMPACT_ATOMS: atom_id res chain seq x y z
N MET A 1 2.21 -28.04 6.83
CA MET A 1 2.25 -26.88 7.74
C MET A 1 3.16 -25.84 7.11
N ASN A 2 2.60 -24.73 6.60
CA ASN A 2 3.36 -23.75 5.82
C ASN A 2 4.21 -22.86 6.73
N ALA A 3 5.52 -22.84 6.50
CA ALA A 3 6.54 -22.11 7.26
C ALA A 3 6.52 -20.58 7.01
N TRP A 4 5.33 -19.97 6.95
CA TRP A 4 5.14 -18.53 6.74
C TRP A 4 4.86 -17.77 8.04
N VAL A 5 4.93 -18.44 9.20
CA VAL A 5 4.60 -17.85 10.50
C VAL A 5 5.80 -17.91 11.44
N VAL A 6 6.86 -17.14 11.16
CA VAL A 6 7.68 -16.49 12.21
C VAL A 6 8.41 -15.28 11.61
N LYS A 7 7.82 -14.09 11.74
CA LYS A 7 8.57 -12.82 11.82
C LYS A 7 7.77 -11.90 12.73
N THR A 8 8.17 -11.89 14.00
CA THR A 8 8.13 -10.73 14.93
C THR A 8 7.00 -9.71 14.70
N GLY A 9 6.05 -9.63 15.63
CA GLY A 9 4.91 -8.71 15.64
C GLY A 9 5.26 -7.21 15.69
N LEU A 10 5.86 -6.70 14.61
CA LEU A 10 6.00 -5.28 14.28
C LEU A 10 5.58 -5.14 12.81
N ASP A 11 4.34 -4.75 12.58
CA ASP A 11 3.80 -4.50 11.24
C ASP A 11 4.72 -3.51 10.50
N ARG A 12 5.28 -3.94 9.35
CA ARG A 12 6.30 -3.19 8.61
C ARG A 12 5.68 -1.92 8.02
N ARG A 13 6.30 -0.76 8.27
CA ARG A 13 5.84 0.53 7.73
C ARG A 13 6.27 0.65 6.26
N VAL A 14 5.31 0.70 5.35
CA VAL A 14 5.52 0.98 3.93
C VAL A 14 5.36 2.47 3.69
N TYR A 15 6.39 3.15 3.19
CA TYR A 15 6.29 4.58 2.87
C TYR A 15 5.73 4.81 1.47
N ARG A 16 5.24 6.03 1.22
CA ARG A 16 4.61 6.41 -0.06
C ARG A 16 5.42 6.00 -1.29
N ARG A 17 6.74 6.16 -1.25
CA ARG A 17 7.62 5.80 -2.37
C ARG A 17 7.65 4.31 -2.63
N GLU A 18 7.76 3.50 -1.58
CA GLU A 18 7.76 2.04 -1.70
C GLU A 18 6.39 1.52 -2.15
N PHE A 19 5.32 2.11 -1.63
CA PHE A 19 3.96 1.73 -2.03
C PHE A 19 3.67 2.08 -3.49
N ALA A 20 4.05 3.28 -3.93
CA ALA A 20 3.93 3.67 -5.33
C ALA A 20 4.77 2.76 -6.25
N ALA A 21 6.00 2.42 -5.84
CA ALA A 21 6.85 1.50 -6.59
C ALA A 21 6.24 0.08 -6.67
N ALA A 22 5.65 -0.43 -5.59
CA ALA A 22 4.98 -1.73 -5.58
C ALA A 22 3.75 -1.77 -6.51
N LEU A 23 3.10 -0.63 -6.74
CA LEU A 23 2.00 -0.48 -7.70
C LEU A 23 2.48 -0.26 -9.14
N GLY A 24 3.80 -0.08 -9.37
CA GLY A 24 4.33 0.38 -10.65
C GLY A 24 3.89 1.81 -11.02
N TRP A 25 3.50 2.61 -10.02
CA TRP A 25 2.92 3.94 -10.22
C TRP A 25 3.95 5.04 -9.95
N GLY A 26 3.87 6.13 -10.73
CA GLY A 26 4.56 7.37 -10.40
C GLY A 26 3.99 8.02 -9.13
N ILE A 27 4.81 8.77 -8.38
CA ILE A 27 4.38 9.45 -7.14
C ILE A 27 3.20 10.42 -7.38
N THR A 28 3.18 11.10 -8.53
CA THR A 28 2.07 11.99 -8.90
C THR A 28 0.76 11.24 -9.04
N TRP A 29 0.78 10.12 -9.76
CA TRP A 29 -0.38 9.25 -9.95
C TRP A 29 -0.86 8.63 -8.64
N PHE A 30 0.07 8.20 -7.80
CA PHE A 30 -0.24 7.72 -6.45
C PHE A 30 -0.95 8.79 -5.62
N ARG A 31 -0.46 10.04 -5.61
CA ARG A 31 -1.10 11.13 -4.85
C ARG A 31 -2.50 11.45 -5.34
N GLU A 32 -2.73 11.38 -6.64
CA GLU A 32 -4.07 11.56 -7.21
C GLU A 32 -5.02 10.46 -6.73
N ASN A 33 -4.59 9.20 -6.77
CA ASN A 33 -5.37 8.06 -6.28
C ASN A 33 -5.54 8.06 -4.75
N GLU A 34 -4.58 8.61 -3.99
CA GLU A 34 -4.70 8.89 -2.55
C GLU A 34 -5.80 9.94 -2.30
N LYS A 35 -5.87 11.01 -3.10
CA LYS A 35 -6.92 12.04 -2.99
C LYS A 35 -8.30 11.52 -3.41
N ARG A 36 -8.36 10.63 -4.41
CA ARG A 36 -9.60 9.99 -4.88
C ARG A 36 -10.12 8.90 -3.93
N GLY A 37 -9.38 8.56 -2.88
CA GLY A 37 -9.74 7.52 -1.92
C GLY A 37 -9.54 6.09 -2.45
N VAL A 38 -8.87 5.93 -3.60
CA VAL A 38 -8.49 4.62 -4.16
C VAL A 38 -7.41 3.99 -3.29
N ILE A 39 -6.40 4.79 -2.92
CA ILE A 39 -5.41 4.41 -1.93
C ILE A 39 -5.88 4.92 -0.56
N PRO A 40 -5.90 4.08 0.48
CA PRO A 40 -6.28 4.52 1.82
C PRO A 40 -5.36 5.64 2.31
N PRO A 41 -5.82 6.54 3.19
CA PRO A 41 -4.98 7.59 3.73
C PRO A 41 -3.88 6.99 4.62
N GLY A 42 -2.62 7.31 4.31
CA GLY A 42 -1.48 6.88 5.11
C GLY A 42 -1.45 7.54 6.48
N ARG A 43 -0.97 6.80 7.47
CA ARG A 43 -0.71 7.29 8.83
C ARG A 43 0.49 8.22 8.81
N THR A 44 0.44 9.28 9.62
CA THR A 44 1.56 10.21 9.76
C THR A 44 2.56 9.64 10.76
N ASP A 45 3.84 9.60 10.40
CA ASP A 45 4.90 9.24 11.35
C ASP A 45 4.95 10.27 12.50
N PRO A 46 5.27 9.91 13.75
CA PRO A 46 5.31 10.83 14.89
C PRO A 46 6.18 12.09 14.67
N GLY A 47 7.11 12.07 13.70
CA GLY A 47 7.86 13.26 13.29
C GLY A 47 7.16 14.18 12.27
N GLY A 48 5.92 13.91 11.85
CA GLY A 48 5.14 14.72 10.91
C GLY A 48 5.61 14.72 9.44
N LYS A 49 6.81 14.18 9.16
CA LYS A 49 7.50 14.35 7.86
C LYS A 49 7.09 13.35 6.79
N ARG A 50 6.58 12.17 7.17
CA ARG A 50 6.31 11.08 6.21
C ARG A 50 5.00 10.36 6.52
N LYS A 51 4.27 10.04 5.45
CA LYS A 51 3.14 9.12 5.51
C LYS A 51 3.61 7.69 5.31
N TRP A 52 3.07 6.79 6.11
CA TRP A 52 3.33 5.36 6.05
C TRP A 52 2.02 4.57 6.12
N TRP A 53 2.05 3.37 5.57
CA TRP A 53 0.97 2.40 5.59
C TRP A 53 1.46 1.12 6.26
N PRO A 54 0.61 0.45 7.04
CA PRO A 54 0.85 -0.94 7.41
C PRO A 54 1.07 -1.78 6.14
N GLU A 55 2.01 -2.72 6.18
CA GLU A 55 2.26 -3.61 5.05
C GLU A 55 1.00 -4.41 4.68
N SER A 56 0.22 -4.78 5.70
CA SER A 56 -1.08 -5.44 5.56
C SER A 56 -2.08 -4.61 4.73
N GLU A 57 -2.23 -3.31 5.01
CA GLU A 57 -3.11 -2.41 4.25
C GLU A 57 -2.58 -2.14 2.84
N ALA A 58 -1.26 -1.97 2.69
CA ALA A 58 -0.65 -1.77 1.39
C ALA A 58 -0.88 -2.98 0.48
N ARG A 59 -0.72 -4.19 1.03
CA ARG A 59 -0.97 -5.45 0.33
C ARG A 59 -2.44 -5.67 0.02
N ALA A 60 -3.35 -5.38 0.95
CA ALA A 60 -4.79 -5.46 0.70
C ALA A 60 -5.24 -4.50 -0.42
N THR A 61 -4.64 -3.31 -0.50
CA THR A 61 -4.90 -2.35 -1.58
C THR A 61 -4.40 -2.85 -2.92
N LEU A 62 -3.17 -3.39 -2.96
CA LEU A 62 -2.60 -4.03 -4.16
C LEU A 62 -3.51 -5.15 -4.67
N ASP A 63 -3.96 -6.02 -3.76
CA ASP A 63 -4.85 -7.13 -4.09
C ASP A 63 -6.19 -6.65 -4.65
N LYS A 64 -6.83 -5.66 -4.00
CA LYS A 64 -8.08 -5.05 -4.47
C LYS A 64 -7.93 -4.43 -5.86
N LEU A 65 -6.81 -3.77 -6.14
CA LEU A 65 -6.54 -3.19 -7.45
C LEU A 65 -6.29 -4.26 -8.50
N ASN A 66 -5.57 -5.34 -8.17
CA ASN A 66 -5.38 -6.47 -9.06
C ASN A 66 -6.72 -7.14 -9.41
N GLN A 67 -7.55 -7.43 -8.41
CA GLN A 67 -8.89 -8.00 -8.63
C GLN A 67 -9.78 -7.08 -9.50
N SER A 68 -9.62 -5.76 -9.36
CA SER A 68 -10.37 -4.79 -10.17
C SER A 68 -9.83 -4.71 -11.61
N ALA A 69 -8.52 -4.87 -11.80
CA ALA A 69 -7.89 -4.91 -13.11
C ALA A 69 -8.23 -6.21 -13.87
N GLU A 70 -8.24 -7.36 -13.18
CA GLU A 70 -8.65 -8.65 -13.74
C GLU A 70 -10.11 -8.62 -14.22
N ARG A 71 -10.99 -7.91 -13.50
CA ARG A 71 -12.38 -7.69 -13.94
C ARG A 71 -12.53 -6.73 -15.12
N GLN A 72 -11.55 -5.87 -15.40
CA GLN A 72 -11.57 -4.95 -16.54
C GLN A 72 -10.94 -5.55 -17.81
N ALA A 73 -10.16 -6.63 -17.66
CA ALA A 73 -9.47 -7.31 -18.76
C ALA A 73 -10.26 -8.50 -19.35
N ALA A 74 -11.48 -8.75 -18.87
CA ALA A 74 -12.41 -9.77 -19.35
C ALA A 74 -13.65 -9.11 -19.98
#